data_AF-A0A6C0BGK1-F1
#
_entry.id   AF-A0A6C0BGK1-F1
#
_cell.length_a   1.000
_cell.length_b   1.000
_cell.length_c   1.000
_cell.angle_alpha   90.00
_cell.angle_beta   90.00
_cell.angle_gamma   90.00
#
_symmetry.space_group_name_H-M   'P 1'
#
loop_
_entity.id
_entity.type
_entity.pdbx_description
1 polymer ?
#
loop_
_entity_poly.entity_id
_entity_poly.type
_entity_poly.pdbx_seq_one_letter_code
_entity_poly.pdbx_strand_id
1 'polypeptide(L)'
;MSCTSEPCYKCNIPFIVKDHIEPLMSVLSNELQDFQMNKMTTKCLNTGVMLLRFILGKDGVNIANQCDSVYTRNRHINLIDSNVNILDSLQKHVLSTKHRKRYLYYILITDGYFKKDQSTIYFPGHVLLIEKNSEPGHPRNPRNPRKPMYYIYQSFINEYDLKGHFDNMNGNVEMSHDEMKTFLAKITYIVFNGVWDQRCVNYWHDITKVDSSQYLNSDTTTAMYMCYRNQTIDGCLEILKTYVQQTINTTNDIQLKNRLSLVLTDIQNETKPQKYFYK
;
A
#
# COMPACT_ATOMS: atom_id res chain seq x y z
N MET A 1 -6.39 -13.60 -38.24
CA MET A 1 -5.52 -13.52 -37.04
C MET A 1 -6.21 -12.60 -36.03
N SER A 2 -6.93 -13.16 -35.06
CA SER A 2 -7.56 -12.36 -33.99
C SER A 2 -6.57 -12.22 -32.83
N CYS A 3 -6.16 -10.98 -32.55
CA CYS A 3 -5.50 -10.64 -31.30
C CYS A 3 -6.55 -10.64 -30.19
N THR A 4 -6.70 -11.77 -29.49
CA THR A 4 -7.36 -11.76 -28.19
C THR A 4 -6.33 -11.27 -27.18
N SER A 5 -6.48 -10.03 -26.73
CA SER A 5 -5.74 -9.46 -25.61
C SER A 5 -6.14 -10.20 -24.33
N GLU A 6 -5.52 -11.34 -24.06
CA GLU A 6 -5.64 -11.96 -22.75
C GLU A 6 -4.96 -11.04 -21.73
N PRO A 7 -5.66 -10.67 -20.64
CA PRO A 7 -5.07 -9.85 -19.59
C PRO A 7 -3.89 -10.61 -18.97
N CYS A 8 -2.81 -9.89 -18.67
CA CYS A 8 -1.66 -10.44 -17.98
C CYS A 8 -2.06 -10.94 -16.58
N TYR A 9 -2.21 -12.27 -16.44
CA TYR A 9 -2.66 -12.96 -15.21
C TYR A 9 -1.60 -13.00 -14.08
N LYS A 10 -0.38 -12.51 -14.33
CA LYS A 10 0.70 -12.45 -13.34
C LYS A 10 1.31 -11.05 -13.26
N CYS A 11 0.49 -10.02 -13.16
CA CYS A 11 0.99 -8.68 -12.90
C CYS A 11 1.65 -8.59 -11.51
N ASN A 12 2.97 -8.82 -11.43
CA ASN A 12 3.68 -8.85 -10.16
C ASN A 12 4.23 -7.45 -9.80
N ILE A 13 3.30 -6.51 -9.58
CA ILE A 13 3.60 -5.12 -9.18
C ILE A 13 4.63 -5.03 -8.04
N PRO A 14 4.55 -5.86 -6.98
CA PRO A 14 5.55 -5.82 -5.92
C PRO A 14 6.98 -6.01 -6.40
N PHE A 15 7.22 -6.91 -7.36
CA PHE A 15 8.57 -7.20 -7.85
C PHE A 15 9.08 -6.09 -8.77
N ILE A 16 8.23 -5.60 -9.69
CA ILE A 16 8.60 -4.46 -10.55
C ILE A 16 8.95 -3.24 -9.71
N VAL A 17 8.13 -2.93 -8.69
CA VAL A 17 8.40 -1.82 -7.77
C VAL A 17 9.67 -2.08 -6.98
N LYS A 18 9.85 -3.28 -6.40
CA LYS A 18 11.02 -3.65 -5.60
C LYS A 18 12.32 -3.42 -6.36
N ASP A 19 12.43 -4.00 -7.55
CA ASP A 19 13.67 -4.06 -8.33
C ASP A 19 14.04 -2.69 -8.91
N HIS A 20 13.05 -1.80 -9.04
CA HIS A 20 13.18 -0.52 -9.73
C HIS A 20 12.78 0.69 -8.89
N ILE A 21 12.73 0.55 -7.57
CA ILE A 21 12.22 1.60 -6.69
C ILE A 21 13.01 2.91 -6.77
N GLU A 22 14.34 2.83 -6.84
CA GLU A 22 15.23 3.99 -6.86
C GLU A 22 15.03 4.89 -8.11
N PRO A 23 15.11 4.36 -9.35
CA PRO A 23 14.87 5.20 -10.52
C PRO A 23 13.43 5.73 -10.53
N LEU A 24 12.45 4.93 -10.08
CA LEU A 24 11.07 5.36 -9.96
C LEU A 24 10.89 6.54 -8.97
N MET A 25 11.50 6.48 -7.78
CA MET A 25 11.46 7.53 -6.77
C MET A 25 12.13 8.84 -7.23
N SER A 26 13.22 8.76 -7.99
CA SER A 26 13.92 9.96 -8.48
C SER A 26 13.04 10.82 -9.39
N VAL A 27 12.15 10.19 -10.17
CA VAL A 27 11.25 10.88 -11.09
C VAL A 27 10.15 11.59 -10.30
N LEU A 28 9.52 10.86 -9.37
CA LEU A 28 8.45 11.40 -8.55
C LEU A 28 8.88 12.54 -7.63
N SER A 29 10.16 12.56 -7.25
CA SER A 29 10.72 13.65 -6.46
C SER A 29 10.63 15.00 -7.18
N ASN A 30 10.57 15.00 -8.52
CA ASN A 30 10.40 16.21 -9.33
C ASN A 30 8.92 16.56 -9.58
N GLU A 31 8.05 15.55 -9.72
CA GLU A 31 6.61 15.75 -10.03
C GLU A 31 5.75 16.06 -8.80
N LEU A 32 6.05 15.46 -7.64
CA LEU A 32 5.21 15.50 -6.44
C LEU A 32 5.84 16.37 -5.35
N GLN A 33 6.13 17.64 -5.69
CA GLN A 33 6.82 18.57 -4.80
C GLN A 33 6.06 18.81 -3.48
N ASP A 34 4.72 18.83 -3.54
CA ASP A 34 3.84 19.05 -2.39
C ASP A 34 3.96 17.97 -1.32
N PHE A 35 4.39 16.76 -1.69
CA PHE A 35 4.61 15.64 -0.77
C PHE A 35 6.04 15.60 -0.22
N GLN A 36 6.86 16.60 -0.52
CA GLN A 36 8.26 16.68 -0.08
C GLN A 36 8.97 15.34 -0.28
N MET A 37 8.80 14.74 -1.47
CA MET A 37 9.33 13.42 -1.81
C MET A 37 10.87 13.35 -1.67
N ASN A 38 11.53 14.50 -1.66
CA ASN A 38 12.95 14.68 -1.38
C ASN A 38 13.34 14.55 0.11
N LYS A 39 12.38 14.67 1.04
CA LYS A 39 12.62 14.51 2.47
C LYS A 39 12.43 13.06 2.86
N MET A 40 13.55 12.43 3.24
CA MET A 40 13.58 11.09 3.80
C MET A 40 12.79 10.95 5.13
N THR A 41 12.18 11.98 5.71
CA THR A 41 11.51 11.91 7.02
C THR A 41 9.98 11.79 6.95
N THR A 42 9.39 11.58 5.78
CA THR A 42 7.93 11.36 5.57
C THR A 42 7.65 10.11 4.74
N LYS A 43 8.37 9.01 5.01
CA LYS A 43 8.52 7.85 4.08
C LYS A 43 7.24 7.05 3.84
N CYS A 44 6.43 6.73 4.86
CA CYS A 44 5.26 5.85 4.68
C CYS A 44 4.20 6.48 3.77
N LEU A 45 3.86 7.74 4.03
CA LEU A 45 2.92 8.51 3.22
C LEU A 45 3.49 8.71 1.80
N ASN A 46 4.73 9.16 1.68
CA ASN A 46 5.37 9.39 0.38
C ASN A 46 5.44 8.12 -0.46
N THR A 47 5.72 6.99 0.17
CA THR A 47 5.71 5.67 -0.47
C THR A 47 4.30 5.29 -0.91
N GLY A 48 3.29 5.49 -0.05
CA GLY A 48 1.89 5.26 -0.41
C GLY A 48 1.43 6.10 -1.60
N VAL A 49 1.73 7.40 -1.58
CA VAL A 49 1.39 8.33 -2.67
C VAL A 49 2.13 7.98 -3.96
N MET A 50 3.42 7.64 -3.88
CA MET A 50 4.19 7.13 -5.01
C MET A 50 3.49 5.93 -5.65
N LEU A 51 3.18 4.91 -4.84
CA LEU A 51 2.65 3.66 -5.35
C LEU A 51 1.27 3.87 -5.96
N LEU A 52 0.44 4.71 -5.34
CA LEU A 52 -0.82 5.13 -5.93
C LEU A 52 -0.62 5.85 -7.27
N ARG A 53 0.34 6.78 -7.35
CA ARG A 53 0.64 7.52 -8.59
C ARG A 53 1.09 6.59 -9.71
N PHE A 54 1.88 5.57 -9.41
CA PHE A 54 2.33 4.58 -10.39
C PHE A 54 1.24 3.62 -10.84
N ILE A 55 0.46 3.12 -9.89
CA ILE A 55 -0.54 2.09 -10.17
C ILE A 55 -1.79 2.70 -10.82
N LEU A 56 -2.18 3.90 -10.41
CA LEU A 56 -3.45 4.54 -10.76
C LEU A 56 -3.30 5.88 -11.48
N GLY A 57 -2.08 6.34 -11.77
CA GLY A 57 -1.87 7.63 -12.41
C GLY A 57 -2.31 8.81 -11.53
N LYS A 58 -2.93 9.84 -12.13
CA LYS A 58 -3.34 11.06 -11.40
C LYS A 58 -4.43 10.77 -10.35
N ASP A 59 -5.27 9.77 -10.60
CA ASP A 59 -6.33 9.36 -9.66
C ASP A 59 -5.75 8.84 -8.35
N GLY A 60 -4.55 8.25 -8.39
CA GLY A 60 -3.84 7.82 -7.19
C GLY A 60 -3.54 8.98 -6.23
N VAL A 61 -3.10 10.13 -6.74
CA VAL A 61 -2.83 11.33 -5.92
C VAL A 61 -4.13 11.88 -5.33
N ASN A 62 -5.20 11.89 -6.12
CA ASN A 62 -6.52 12.30 -5.65
C ASN A 62 -7.02 11.43 -4.49
N ILE A 63 -6.80 10.12 -4.56
CA ILE A 63 -7.13 9.18 -3.47
C ILE A 63 -6.37 9.53 -2.19
N ALA A 64 -5.06 9.78 -2.29
CA ALA A 64 -4.26 10.16 -1.13
C ALA A 64 -4.75 11.47 -0.50
N ASN A 65 -5.02 12.49 -1.32
CA ASN A 65 -5.54 13.79 -0.85
C ASN A 65 -6.90 13.67 -0.15
N GLN A 66 -7.78 12.78 -0.62
CA GLN A 66 -9.06 12.51 0.06
C GLN A 66 -8.87 11.88 1.45
N CYS A 67 -7.76 11.19 1.67
CA CYS A 67 -7.38 10.66 2.95
C CYS A 67 -6.29 11.49 3.63
N ASP A 68 -6.12 12.78 3.32
CA ASP A 68 -5.23 13.64 4.11
C ASP A 68 -5.59 13.61 5.61
N SER A 69 -4.60 13.69 6.50
CA SER A 69 -4.80 13.62 7.95
C SER A 69 -5.73 14.70 8.46
N VAL A 70 -5.57 15.96 8.02
CA VAL A 70 -6.39 17.09 8.47
C VAL A 70 -7.82 16.91 7.99
N TYR A 71 -7.98 16.56 6.71
CA TYR A 71 -9.31 16.36 6.15
C TYR A 71 -10.02 15.16 6.80
N THR A 72 -9.31 14.07 7.07
CA THR A 72 -9.84 12.88 7.76
C THR A 72 -10.29 13.24 9.17
N ARG A 73 -9.44 13.90 9.97
CA ARG A 73 -9.82 14.37 11.32
C ARG A 73 -11.07 15.22 11.29
N ASN A 74 -11.15 16.18 10.37
CA ASN A 74 -12.32 17.05 10.23
C ASN A 74 -13.60 16.27 9.92
N ARG A 75 -13.54 15.24 9.05
CA ARG A 75 -14.72 14.40 8.77
C ARG A 75 -15.17 13.58 9.98
N HIS A 76 -14.25 13.07 10.81
CA HIS A 76 -14.60 12.36 12.04
C HIS A 76 -15.18 13.31 13.09
N ILE A 77 -14.60 14.50 13.29
CA ILE A 77 -15.11 15.51 14.23
C ILE A 77 -16.53 15.95 13.85
N ASN A 78 -16.80 16.10 12.55
CA ASN A 78 -18.12 16.46 12.03
C ASN A 78 -19.07 15.25 11.89
N LEU A 79 -18.70 14.08 12.41
CA LEU A 79 -19.51 12.85 12.39
C LEU A 79 -19.90 12.36 10.98
N ILE A 80 -19.13 12.76 9.96
CA ILE A 80 -19.27 12.29 8.58
C ILE A 80 -18.69 10.88 8.47
N ASP A 81 -17.51 10.69 9.06
CA ASP A 81 -16.82 9.41 9.13
C ASP A 81 -16.80 8.89 10.58
N SER A 82 -16.70 7.57 10.74
CA SER A 82 -16.42 6.92 12.02
C SER A 82 -15.54 5.69 11.82
N ASN A 83 -14.65 5.40 12.77
CA ASN A 83 -13.76 4.23 12.67
C ASN A 83 -14.56 2.92 12.57
N VAL A 84 -15.73 2.84 13.20
CA VAL A 84 -16.63 1.67 13.18
C VAL A 84 -17.10 1.40 11.76
N ASN A 85 -17.73 2.39 11.12
CA ASN A 85 -18.27 2.23 9.77
C ASN A 85 -17.15 1.98 8.75
N ILE A 86 -16.01 2.64 8.92
CA ILE A 86 -14.84 2.50 8.06
C ILE A 86 -14.27 1.09 8.14
N LEU A 87 -14.04 0.55 9.35
CA LEU A 87 -13.47 -0.78 9.53
C LEU A 87 -14.42 -1.90 9.07
N ASP A 88 -15.71 -1.80 9.37
CA ASP A 88 -16.71 -2.76 8.89
C ASP A 88 -16.74 -2.81 7.35
N SER A 89 -16.73 -1.63 6.73
CA SER A 89 -16.72 -1.48 5.27
C SER A 89 -15.42 -2.00 4.66
N LEU A 90 -14.27 -1.68 5.26
CA LEU A 90 -12.96 -2.16 4.85
C LEU A 90 -12.89 -3.69 4.91
N GLN A 91 -13.25 -4.29 6.05
CA GLN A 91 -13.24 -5.74 6.22
C GLN A 91 -14.15 -6.43 5.21
N LYS A 92 -15.37 -5.91 5.03
CA LYS A 92 -16.32 -6.43 4.04
C LYS A 92 -15.74 -6.41 2.63
N HIS A 93 -15.13 -5.31 2.20
CA HIS A 93 -14.59 -5.20 0.85
C HIS A 93 -13.32 -6.02 0.65
N VAL A 94 -12.35 -5.93 1.56
CA VAL A 94 -11.07 -6.65 1.48
C VAL A 94 -11.30 -8.15 1.56
N LEU A 95 -12.14 -8.64 2.47
CA LEU A 95 -12.38 -10.08 2.66
C LEU A 95 -13.48 -10.67 1.75
N SER A 96 -14.20 -9.85 0.98
CA SER A 96 -15.25 -10.39 0.10
C SER A 96 -14.67 -11.32 -0.99
N THR A 97 -15.10 -12.57 -1.02
CA THR A 97 -14.76 -13.51 -2.11
C THR A 97 -15.63 -13.33 -3.36
N LYS A 98 -16.59 -12.40 -3.33
CA LYS A 98 -17.51 -12.14 -4.45
C LYS A 98 -16.88 -11.28 -5.54
N HIS A 99 -15.94 -10.40 -5.18
CA HIS A 99 -15.27 -9.54 -6.14
C HIS A 99 -14.19 -10.31 -6.89
N ARG A 100 -14.39 -10.47 -8.19
CA ARG A 100 -13.44 -11.17 -9.09
C ARG A 100 -12.36 -10.26 -9.67
N LYS A 101 -12.54 -8.95 -9.56
CA LYS A 101 -11.54 -7.96 -9.99
C LYS A 101 -10.44 -7.81 -8.95
N ARG A 102 -9.28 -7.35 -9.42
CA ARG A 102 -8.16 -6.91 -8.58
C ARG A 102 -8.42 -5.50 -8.04
N TYR A 103 -8.15 -5.29 -6.76
CA TYR A 103 -8.38 -4.00 -6.10
C TYR A 103 -7.14 -3.54 -5.33
N LEU A 104 -6.91 -2.24 -5.31
CA LEU A 104 -5.98 -1.58 -4.39
C LEU A 104 -6.79 -0.89 -3.31
N TYR A 105 -6.38 -1.05 -2.07
CA TYR A 105 -6.94 -0.37 -0.91
C TYR A 105 -5.85 0.52 -0.33
N TYR A 106 -6.12 1.82 -0.25
CA TYR A 106 -5.33 2.78 0.51
C TYR A 106 -5.96 2.97 1.88
N ILE A 107 -5.18 2.78 2.93
CA ILE A 107 -5.61 2.92 4.31
C ILE A 107 -4.66 3.90 4.99
N LEU A 108 -5.22 4.98 5.54
CA LEU A 108 -4.53 5.87 6.46
C LEU A 108 -5.05 5.63 7.89
N ILE A 109 -4.11 5.46 8.81
CA ILE A 109 -4.31 5.71 10.24
C ILE A 109 -3.64 7.06 10.51
N THR A 110 -4.43 8.07 10.91
CA THR A 110 -3.91 9.43 11.06
C THR A 110 -2.87 9.49 12.18
N ASP A 111 -1.97 10.45 12.08
CA ASP A 111 -1.17 10.89 13.21
C ASP A 111 -2.05 11.44 14.33
N GLY A 112 -1.48 11.68 15.51
CA GLY A 112 -2.21 12.20 16.66
C GLY A 112 -1.34 12.38 17.90
N TYR A 113 -1.94 12.83 19.00
CA TYR A 113 -1.26 12.96 20.30
C TYR A 113 -1.93 12.02 21.30
N PHE A 114 -1.19 11.05 21.81
CA PHE A 114 -1.65 10.16 22.88
C PHE A 114 -1.40 10.84 24.22
N LYS A 115 -2.35 10.71 25.15
CA LYS A 115 -2.19 11.24 26.51
C LYS A 115 -1.49 10.20 27.37
N LYS A 116 -0.40 10.57 28.05
CA LYS A 116 0.33 9.69 28.98
C LYS A 116 0.65 10.47 30.23
N ASP A 117 0.06 10.07 31.34
CA ASP A 117 0.13 10.79 32.62
C ASP A 117 -0.27 12.28 32.44
N GLN A 118 0.62 13.21 32.78
CA GLN A 118 0.43 14.66 32.59
C GLN A 118 1.02 15.18 31.26
N SER A 119 1.44 14.30 30.36
CA SER A 119 2.11 14.64 29.11
C SER A 119 1.35 14.13 27.88
N THR A 120 1.76 14.59 26.70
CA THR A 120 1.32 14.03 25.43
C THR A 120 2.52 13.50 24.65
N ILE A 121 2.31 12.41 23.92
CA ILE A 121 3.32 11.81 23.04
C ILE A 121 2.75 11.78 21.63
N TYR A 122 3.53 12.25 20.66
CA TYR A 122 3.13 12.26 19.26
C TYR A 122 3.20 10.86 18.65
N PHE A 123 2.10 10.45 18.04
CA PHE A 123 1.98 9.26 17.20
C PHE A 123 2.00 9.69 15.73
N PRO A 124 2.93 9.18 14.91
CA PRO A 124 3.13 9.68 13.54
C PRO A 124 2.11 9.20 12.52
N GLY A 125 1.15 8.34 12.90
CA GLY A 125 0.23 7.71 11.96
C GLY A 125 0.92 6.63 11.12
N HIS A 126 0.17 6.05 10.18
CA HIS A 126 0.71 5.10 9.21
C HIS A 126 -0.17 4.95 7.97
N VAL A 127 0.46 4.67 6.83
CA VAL A 127 -0.20 4.36 5.57
C VAL A 127 0.07 2.92 5.18
N LEU A 128 -1.00 2.20 4.82
CA LEU A 128 -0.95 0.83 4.32
C LEU A 128 -1.60 0.78 2.94
N LEU A 129 -0.95 0.11 2.00
CA LEU A 129 -1.56 -0.30 0.75
C LEU A 129 -1.78 -1.80 0.75
N ILE A 130 -3.00 -2.22 0.47
CA ILE A 130 -3.36 -3.62 0.29
C ILE A 130 -3.80 -3.81 -1.15
N GLU A 131 -3.09 -4.64 -1.88
CA GLU A 131 -3.62 -5.18 -3.11
C GLU A 131 -4.32 -6.51 -2.81
N LYS A 132 -5.51 -6.66 -3.37
CA LYS A 132 -6.26 -7.90 -3.38
C LYS A 132 -6.29 -8.47 -4.78
N ASN A 133 -5.74 -9.67 -4.94
CA ASN A 133 -5.81 -10.44 -6.16
C ASN A 133 -6.80 -11.59 -6.00
N SER A 134 -7.96 -11.46 -6.65
CA SER A 134 -9.06 -12.43 -6.61
C SER A 134 -9.09 -13.39 -7.81
N GLU A 135 -8.07 -13.38 -8.68
CA GLU A 135 -8.12 -14.15 -9.93
C GLU A 135 -7.92 -15.67 -9.70
N PRO A 136 -8.68 -16.53 -10.41
CA PRO A 136 -8.50 -17.98 -10.33
C PRO A 136 -7.18 -18.40 -11.00
N GLY A 137 -6.38 -19.22 -10.34
CA GLY A 137 -5.21 -19.87 -10.97
C GLY A 137 -3.84 -19.49 -10.42
N HIS A 138 -3.75 -18.84 -9.25
CA HIS A 138 -2.45 -18.70 -8.58
C HIS A 138 -1.90 -20.10 -8.23
N PRO A 139 -0.68 -20.48 -8.71
CA PRO A 139 -0.17 -21.85 -8.61
C PRO A 139 -0.05 -22.37 -7.17
N ARG A 140 0.00 -21.48 -6.18
CA ARG A 140 0.12 -21.83 -4.76
C ARG A 140 -1.20 -22.17 -4.06
N ASN A 141 -2.35 -22.09 -4.75
CA ASN A 141 -3.62 -22.53 -4.16
C ASN A 141 -4.37 -23.58 -5.02
N PRO A 142 -3.82 -24.79 -5.19
CA PRO A 142 -4.51 -25.90 -5.84
C PRO A 142 -5.68 -26.45 -5.00
N ARG A 143 -5.84 -26.02 -3.74
CA ARG A 143 -6.83 -26.57 -2.80
C ARG A 143 -8.09 -25.72 -2.61
N ASN A 144 -8.08 -24.43 -2.96
CA ASN A 144 -9.28 -23.59 -2.83
C ASN A 144 -9.29 -22.37 -3.79
N PRO A 145 -9.66 -22.55 -5.08
CA PRO A 145 -9.59 -21.53 -6.14
C PRO A 145 -10.53 -20.31 -5.96
N ARG A 146 -11.16 -20.15 -4.79
CA ARG A 146 -12.13 -19.08 -4.49
C ARG A 146 -11.66 -18.05 -3.46
N LYS A 147 -10.53 -18.26 -2.79
CA LYS A 147 -10.01 -17.31 -1.80
C LYS A 147 -8.97 -16.40 -2.47
N PRO A 148 -9.08 -15.07 -2.31
CA PRO A 148 -8.10 -14.12 -2.85
C PRO A 148 -6.76 -14.23 -2.12
N MET A 149 -5.69 -13.84 -2.82
CA MET A 149 -4.37 -13.56 -2.26
C MET A 149 -4.20 -12.06 -2.10
N TYR A 150 -3.38 -11.65 -1.14
CA TYR A 150 -3.18 -10.24 -0.82
C TYR A 150 -1.70 -9.88 -0.84
N TYR A 151 -1.40 -8.65 -1.26
CA TYR A 151 -0.06 -8.09 -1.20
C TYR A 151 -0.07 -6.80 -0.40
N ILE A 152 0.84 -6.67 0.56
CA ILE A 152 0.96 -5.47 1.39
C ILE A 152 2.15 -4.64 0.90
N TYR A 153 1.92 -3.34 0.71
CA TYR A 153 2.98 -2.38 0.45
C TYR A 153 3.02 -1.33 1.55
N GLN A 154 4.18 -1.22 2.20
CA GLN A 154 4.46 -0.20 3.21
C GLN A 154 5.97 0.04 3.29
N SER A 155 6.36 1.25 3.67
CA SER A 155 7.74 1.58 4.07
C SER A 155 7.75 2.10 5.51
N PHE A 156 8.92 2.18 6.16
CA PHE A 156 9.04 2.84 7.46
C PHE A 156 10.25 3.77 7.59
N ILE A 157 10.19 4.65 8.59
CA ILE A 157 11.24 5.59 8.96
C ILE A 157 11.93 5.06 10.21
N ASN A 158 13.08 4.40 10.05
CA ASN A 158 14.19 4.26 11.03
C ASN A 158 14.88 2.91 10.91
N GLU A 159 14.22 1.88 10.39
CA GLU A 159 14.86 0.57 10.17
C GLU A 159 14.89 0.16 8.69
N TYR A 160 13.83 0.39 7.90
CA TYR A 160 13.75 -0.08 6.51
C TYR A 160 12.99 0.86 5.57
N ASP A 161 13.60 1.28 4.45
CA ASP A 161 12.85 1.84 3.31
C ASP A 161 12.02 0.75 2.61
N LEU A 162 11.23 1.08 1.58
CA LEU A 162 10.40 0.07 0.90
C LEU A 162 11.25 -1.08 0.32
N LYS A 163 12.50 -0.83 -0.11
CA LYS A 163 13.44 -1.86 -0.57
C LYS A 163 13.85 -2.77 0.59
N GLY A 164 14.29 -2.19 1.70
CA GLY A 164 14.62 -2.90 2.93
C GLY A 164 13.43 -3.66 3.52
N HIS A 165 12.20 -3.15 3.36
CA HIS A 165 10.98 -3.86 3.72
C HIS A 165 10.82 -5.14 2.89
N PHE A 166 10.96 -5.05 1.57
CA PHE A 166 10.90 -6.20 0.69
C PHE A 166 12.02 -7.23 0.95
N ASP A 167 13.21 -6.77 1.36
CA ASP A 167 14.36 -7.64 1.63
C ASP A 167 14.22 -8.36 2.98
N ASN A 168 13.78 -7.67 4.04
CA ASN A 168 13.64 -8.26 5.38
C ASN A 168 12.36 -9.07 5.58
N MET A 169 11.36 -8.92 4.71
CA MET A 169 10.20 -9.83 4.71
C MET A 169 10.51 -11.23 4.13
N ASN A 170 11.78 -11.56 3.83
CA ASN A 170 12.17 -12.81 3.16
C ASN A 170 11.31 -13.11 1.92
N GLY A 171 10.88 -12.07 1.20
CA GLY A 171 10.01 -12.18 0.03
C GLY A 171 8.52 -12.41 0.29
N ASN A 172 8.06 -12.53 1.55
CA ASN A 172 6.65 -12.73 1.89
C ASN A 172 5.93 -11.40 2.12
N VAL A 173 5.69 -10.67 1.02
CA VAL A 173 4.67 -9.61 0.96
C VAL A 173 3.27 -10.15 0.66
N GLU A 174 3.20 -11.45 0.37
CA GLU A 174 2.00 -12.19 0.06
C GLU A 174 1.33 -12.71 1.35
N MET A 175 0.02 -12.48 1.49
CA MET A 175 -0.80 -13.03 2.57
C MET A 175 -1.96 -13.84 1.99
N SER A 176 -2.22 -14.97 2.60
CA SER A 176 -3.45 -15.73 2.39
C SER A 176 -4.66 -14.98 2.96
N HIS A 177 -5.85 -15.46 2.61
CA HIS A 177 -7.09 -14.89 3.12
C HIS A 177 -7.26 -14.97 4.64
N ASP A 178 -6.80 -16.06 5.26
CA ASP A 178 -6.94 -16.24 6.71
C ASP A 178 -5.90 -15.39 7.47
N GLU A 179 -4.70 -15.21 6.89
CA GLU A 179 -3.70 -14.24 7.37
C GLU A 179 -4.21 -12.80 7.25
N MET A 180 -4.84 -12.43 6.13
CA MET A 180 -5.44 -11.10 5.93
C MET A 180 -6.55 -10.82 6.94
N LYS A 181 -7.39 -11.81 7.25
CA LYS A 181 -8.40 -11.67 8.31
C LYS A 181 -7.75 -11.37 9.66
N THR A 182 -6.66 -12.06 9.99
CA THR A 182 -5.89 -11.83 11.21
C THR A 182 -5.24 -10.44 11.21
N PHE A 183 -4.67 -10.03 10.08
CA PHE A 183 -4.07 -8.71 9.89
C PHE A 183 -5.08 -7.58 10.13
N LEU A 184 -6.27 -7.66 9.54
CA LEU A 184 -7.33 -6.65 9.76
C LEU A 184 -7.85 -6.66 11.21
N ALA A 185 -7.93 -7.83 11.86
CA ALA A 185 -8.30 -7.91 13.27
C ALA A 185 -7.29 -7.19 14.19
N LYS A 186 -5.98 -7.28 13.87
CA LYS A 186 -4.94 -6.53 14.58
C LYS A 186 -5.12 -5.02 14.42
N ILE A 187 -5.39 -4.54 13.19
CA ILE A 187 -5.69 -3.11 12.93
C ILE A 187 -6.92 -2.67 13.73
N THR A 188 -8.00 -3.45 13.69
CA THR A 188 -9.22 -3.16 14.46
C THR A 188 -8.91 -3.05 15.96
N TYR A 189 -8.10 -3.95 16.51
CA TYR A 189 -7.69 -3.87 17.90
C TYR A 189 -6.93 -2.57 18.19
N ILE A 190 -5.90 -2.24 17.41
CA ILE A 190 -5.09 -1.02 17.61
C ILE A 190 -5.96 0.24 17.60
N VAL A 191 -6.90 0.33 16.67
CA VAL A 191 -7.71 1.54 16.45
C VAL A 191 -8.79 1.74 17.51
N PHE A 192 -9.33 0.66 18.08
CA PHE A 192 -10.39 0.73 19.10
C PHE A 192 -9.90 0.54 20.53
N ASN A 193 -8.67 0.07 20.72
CA ASN A 193 -8.14 -0.09 22.06
C ASN A 193 -7.84 1.30 22.62
N GLY A 194 -8.69 1.77 23.54
CA GLY A 194 -8.61 3.12 24.13
C GLY A 194 -7.36 3.37 24.99
N VAL A 195 -6.54 2.35 25.22
CA VAL A 195 -5.23 2.45 25.86
C VAL A 195 -4.23 1.68 25.03
N TRP A 196 -3.06 2.24 24.75
CA TRP A 196 -1.99 1.52 24.06
C TRP A 196 -1.32 0.50 24.98
N ASP A 197 -1.82 -0.74 24.98
CA ASP A 197 -1.33 -1.83 25.81
C ASP A 197 -0.21 -2.65 25.13
N GLN A 198 0.29 -3.69 25.80
CA GLN A 198 1.33 -4.55 25.25
C GLN A 198 0.88 -5.28 23.96
N ARG A 199 -0.42 -5.55 23.80
CA ARG A 199 -0.95 -6.15 22.57
C ARG A 199 -0.91 -5.15 21.42
N CYS A 200 -1.21 -3.87 21.64
CA CYS A 200 -0.99 -2.82 20.67
C CYS A 200 0.48 -2.76 20.25
N VAL A 201 1.41 -2.81 21.21
CA VAL A 201 2.86 -2.82 20.89
C VAL A 201 3.22 -3.99 19.98
N ASN A 202 2.80 -5.21 20.35
CA ASN A 202 3.12 -6.41 19.58
C ASN A 202 2.45 -6.39 18.20
N TYR A 203 1.17 -6.00 18.11
CA TYR A 203 0.44 -5.94 16.84
C TYR A 203 0.98 -4.84 15.92
N TRP A 204 1.34 -3.69 16.47
CA TRP A 204 1.95 -2.62 15.70
C TRP A 204 3.30 -3.07 15.15
N HIS A 205 4.14 -3.69 15.99
CA HIS A 205 5.41 -4.25 15.55
C HIS A 205 5.22 -5.36 14.51
N ASP A 206 4.23 -6.25 14.67
CA ASP A 206 3.94 -7.29 13.68
C ASP A 206 3.60 -6.71 12.31
N ILE A 207 2.76 -5.68 12.28
CA ILE A 207 2.29 -5.01 11.06
C ILE A 207 3.41 -4.19 10.45
N THR A 208 4.11 -3.37 11.24
CA THR A 208 4.97 -2.28 10.73
C THR A 208 6.47 -2.54 10.90
N LYS A 209 6.86 -3.49 11.76
CA LYS A 209 8.24 -3.72 12.24
C LYS A 209 8.81 -2.58 13.06
N VAL A 210 7.95 -1.88 13.80
CA VAL A 210 8.32 -0.69 14.58
C VAL A 210 8.07 -0.93 16.05
N ASP A 211 9.08 -0.68 16.87
CA ASP A 211 8.85 -0.62 18.31
C ASP A 211 8.02 0.62 18.67
N SER A 212 6.90 0.36 19.33
CA SER A 212 5.94 1.35 19.80
C SER A 212 5.78 1.32 21.33
N SER A 213 6.72 0.68 22.03
CA SER A 213 6.77 0.54 23.49
C SER A 213 6.71 1.89 24.22
N GLN A 214 7.22 2.95 23.62
CA GLN A 214 7.14 4.32 24.15
C GLN A 214 5.70 4.79 24.43
N TYR A 215 4.72 4.28 23.66
CA TYR A 215 3.30 4.61 23.83
C TYR A 215 2.61 3.78 24.90
N LEU A 216 3.27 2.77 25.50
CA LEU A 216 2.65 1.89 26.48
C LEU A 216 1.95 2.68 27.61
N ASN A 217 0.71 2.30 27.92
CA ASN A 217 -0.21 2.92 28.88
C ASN A 217 -0.72 4.32 28.51
N SER A 218 -0.56 4.77 27.26
CA SER A 218 -1.13 6.04 26.82
C SER A 218 -2.60 5.87 26.40
N ASP A 219 -3.44 6.85 26.70
CA ASP A 219 -4.82 6.95 26.19
C ASP A 219 -4.82 7.40 24.71
N THR A 220 -5.54 6.64 23.90
CA THR A 220 -5.61 6.74 22.44
C THR A 220 -7.00 7.10 21.93
N THR A 221 -8.01 7.16 22.82
CA THR A 221 -9.44 7.15 22.49
C THR A 221 -9.85 8.24 21.50
N THR A 222 -9.15 9.39 21.51
CA THR A 222 -9.46 10.54 20.66
C THR A 222 -8.35 10.88 19.67
N ALA A 223 -7.37 9.99 19.49
CA ALA A 223 -6.14 10.33 18.78
C ALA A 223 -5.96 9.58 17.45
N MET A 224 -6.67 8.48 17.23
CA MET A 224 -6.54 7.67 16.02
C MET A 224 -7.82 7.70 15.19
N TYR A 225 -7.74 8.31 14.01
CA TYR A 225 -8.80 8.28 13.02
C TYR A 225 -8.34 7.50 11.80
N MET A 226 -9.28 6.86 11.12
CA MET A 226 -9.00 6.11 9.91
C MET A 226 -9.62 6.76 8.69
N CYS A 227 -8.97 6.56 7.55
CA CYS A 227 -9.55 6.75 6.22
C CYS A 227 -9.18 5.53 5.38
N TYR A 228 -10.10 5.06 4.54
CA TYR A 228 -9.72 4.17 3.47
C TYR A 228 -10.42 4.51 2.15
N ARG A 229 -9.75 4.21 1.06
CA ARG A 229 -10.25 4.31 -0.32
C ARG A 229 -9.83 3.07 -1.07
N ASN A 230 -10.59 2.71 -2.10
CA ASN A 230 -10.25 1.59 -2.95
C ASN A 230 -10.52 1.90 -4.41
N GLN A 231 -9.78 1.24 -5.29
CA GLN A 231 -9.91 1.37 -6.73
C GLN A 231 -9.59 0.03 -7.41
N THR A 232 -10.27 -0.26 -8.52
CA THR A 232 -9.93 -1.40 -9.37
C THR A 232 -8.57 -1.18 -10.04
N ILE A 233 -7.73 -2.21 -10.07
CA ILE A 233 -6.39 -2.16 -10.68
C ILE A 233 -6.42 -2.81 -12.07
N ASP A 234 -7.26 -2.28 -12.96
CA ASP A 234 -7.33 -2.74 -14.35
C ASP A 234 -6.27 -1.96 -15.16
N GLY A 235 -5.44 -2.65 -15.96
CA GLY A 235 -4.46 -1.99 -16.85
C GLY A 235 -3.28 -1.28 -16.17
N CYS A 236 -3.01 -1.55 -14.88
CA CYS A 236 -1.92 -0.89 -14.14
C CYS A 236 -0.54 -1.01 -14.79
N LEU A 237 -0.19 -2.15 -15.38
CA LEU A 237 1.09 -2.30 -16.08
C LEU A 237 1.16 -1.40 -17.31
N GLU A 238 0.04 -1.18 -18.02
CA GLU A 238 -0.01 -0.24 -19.15
C GLU A 238 0.07 1.22 -18.67
N ILE A 239 -0.54 1.56 -17.53
CA ILE A 239 -0.38 2.88 -16.89
C ILE A 239 1.08 3.11 -16.51
N LEU A 240 1.68 2.14 -15.80
CA LEU A 240 3.08 2.21 -15.37
C LEU A 240 4.04 2.27 -16.58
N LYS A 241 3.81 1.44 -17.60
CA LYS A 241 4.56 1.45 -18.87
C LYS A 241 4.47 2.81 -19.55
N THR A 242 3.27 3.38 -19.67
CA THR A 242 3.05 4.69 -20.26
C THR A 242 3.79 5.77 -19.47
N TYR A 243 3.70 5.72 -18.15
CA TYR A 243 4.39 6.65 -17.25
C TYR A 243 5.93 6.57 -17.40
N VAL A 244 6.49 5.37 -17.34
CA VAL A 244 7.93 5.12 -17.50
C VAL A 244 8.39 5.57 -18.89
N GLN A 245 7.65 5.23 -19.94
CA GLN A 245 7.97 5.61 -21.32
C GLN A 245 7.96 7.14 -21.52
N GLN A 246 6.95 7.82 -21.00
CA GLN A 246 6.86 9.29 -21.06
C GLN A 246 8.08 9.92 -20.35
N THR A 247 8.43 9.39 -19.18
CA THR A 247 9.59 9.87 -18.41
C THR A 247 10.91 9.67 -19.15
N ILE A 248 11.13 8.51 -19.77
CA ILE A 248 12.30 8.22 -20.62
C ILE A 248 12.43 9.24 -21.75
N ASN A 249 11.30 9.67 -22.32
CA ASN A 249 11.27 10.59 -23.45
C ASN A 249 11.53 12.04 -23.05
N THR A 250 11.22 12.42 -21.80
CA THR A 250 11.33 13.80 -21.33
C THR A 250 12.55 14.07 -20.45
N THR A 251 13.16 13.04 -19.86
CA THR A 251 14.33 13.22 -19.01
C THR A 251 15.61 13.46 -19.82
N ASN A 252 16.44 14.41 -19.37
CA ASN A 252 17.76 14.69 -19.91
C ASN A 252 18.88 13.90 -19.21
N ASP A 253 18.57 13.21 -18.12
CA ASP A 253 19.52 12.37 -17.38
C ASP A 253 19.70 11.01 -18.09
N ILE A 254 20.85 10.83 -18.73
CA ILE A 254 21.19 9.61 -19.50
C ILE A 254 21.24 8.37 -18.58
N GLN A 255 21.76 8.51 -17.36
CA GLN A 255 21.86 7.39 -16.43
C GLN A 255 20.48 6.95 -15.96
N LEU A 256 19.62 7.91 -15.60
CA LEU A 256 18.22 7.64 -15.25
C LEU A 256 17.48 7.00 -16.43
N LYS A 257 17.67 7.52 -17.65
CA LYS A 257 17.06 6.98 -18.87
C LYS A 257 17.42 5.52 -19.12
N ASN A 258 18.68 5.15 -18.94
CA ASN A 258 19.14 3.76 -19.06
C ASN A 258 18.48 2.86 -18.01
N ARG A 259 18.41 3.31 -16.75
CA ARG A 259 17.74 2.56 -15.67
C ARG A 259 16.25 2.37 -15.96
N LEU A 260 15.55 3.44 -16.34
CA LEU A 260 14.12 3.40 -16.69
C LEU A 260 13.83 2.48 -17.88
N SER A 261 14.76 2.37 -18.82
CA SER A 261 14.63 1.45 -19.97
C SER A 261 14.65 -0.02 -19.55
N LEU A 262 15.37 -0.38 -18.48
CA LEU A 262 15.31 -1.71 -17.87
C LEU A 262 13.95 -1.95 -17.22
N VAL A 263 13.43 -0.98 -16.45
CA VAL A 263 12.07 -1.04 -15.88
C VAL A 263 11.03 -1.30 -16.97
N LEU A 264 11.12 -0.55 -18.06
CA LEU A 264 10.19 -0.68 -19.19
C LEU A 264 10.27 -2.08 -19.82
N THR A 265 11.47 -2.65 -19.93
CA THR A 265 11.69 -4.00 -20.47
C THR A 265 11.02 -5.05 -19.58
N ASP A 266 11.17 -4.93 -18.26
CA ASP A 266 10.57 -5.87 -17.31
C ASP A 266 9.04 -5.77 -17.31
N ILE A 267 8.48 -4.55 -17.34
CA ILE A 267 7.03 -4.35 -17.50
C ILE A 267 6.54 -4.99 -18.81
N GLN A 268 7.28 -4.82 -19.91
CA GLN A 268 6.94 -5.43 -21.20
C GLN A 268 7.03 -6.96 -21.20
N ASN A 269 7.96 -7.53 -20.43
CA ASN A 269 8.08 -8.98 -20.29
C ASN A 269 6.95 -9.57 -19.43
N GLU A 270 6.54 -8.86 -18.38
CA GLU A 270 5.39 -9.25 -17.55
C GLU A 270 4.08 -9.17 -18.34
N THR A 271 3.89 -8.14 -19.17
CA THR A 271 2.67 -7.98 -20.01
C THR A 271 2.53 -8.98 -21.16
N LYS A 272 3.57 -9.73 -21.51
CA LYS A 272 3.47 -10.76 -22.55
C LYS A 272 2.65 -11.94 -22.02
N PRO A 273 1.66 -12.46 -22.76
CA PRO A 273 0.96 -13.67 -22.36
C PRO A 273 1.98 -14.81 -22.21
N GLN A 274 2.17 -15.26 -20.97
CA GLN A 274 3.01 -16.41 -20.69
C GLN A 274 2.32 -17.64 -21.26
N LYS A 275 2.84 -18.16 -22.38
CA LYS A 275 2.45 -19.46 -22.92
C LYS A 275 2.90 -20.53 -21.92
N TYR A 276 2.05 -20.85 -20.96
CA TYR A 276 2.22 -22.04 -20.16
C TYR A 276 1.95 -23.25 -21.04
N PHE A 277 3.02 -23.91 -21.48
CA PHE A 277 2.94 -25.28 -21.95
C PHE A 277 2.60 -26.15 -20.74
N TYR A 278 1.31 -26.40 -20.54
CA TYR A 278 0.90 -27.53 -19.73
C TYR A 278 1.34 -28.79 -20.49
N LYS A 279 2.35 -29.48 -19.95
CA LYS A 279 2.64 -30.89 -20.26
C LYS A 279 2.00 -31.75 -19.20
#